data_AF-A0A8T6T7M7-F1
#
_entry.id   AF-A0A8T6T7M7-F1
#
_cell.length_a   1.000
_cell.length_b   1.000
_cell.length_c   1.000
_cell.angle_alpha   90.00
_cell.angle_beta   90.00
_cell.angle_gamma   90.00
#
_symmetry.space_group_name_H-M   'P 1'
#
loop_
_entity.id
_entity.type
_entity.pdbx_description
1 polymer ?
#
loop_
_entity_poly.entity_id
_entity_poly.type
_entity_poly.pdbx_seq_one_letter_code
_entity_poly.pdbx_strand_id
1 'polypeptide(L)' 'GCEGDDVLGVLATNGTVQNPIMVSNDKDLMTIPGKLYRPMNDERLTITKVEADRFWMKQTLMGDKTDGYDGIPGVGPKTA' A
#
# COMPACT_ATOMS: atom_id res chain seq x y z
N GLY A 1 15.78 10.43 0.31
CA GLY A 1 15.83 9.62 -0.93
C GLY A 1 14.43 9.56 -1.50
N CYS A 2 14.24 8.91 -2.64
CA CYS A 2 12.91 8.47 -3.09
C CYS A 2 12.84 6.98 -2.78
N GLU A 3 11.77 6.52 -2.17
CA GLU A 3 11.60 5.12 -1.82
C GLU A 3 11.06 4.33 -3.03
N GLY A 4 11.18 3.00 -2.97
CA GLY A 4 10.80 2.14 -4.11
C GLY A 4 9.29 2.18 -4.39
N ASP A 5 8.50 2.34 -3.34
CA ASP A 5 7.05 2.50 -3.36
C ASP A 5 6.61 3.82 -4.01
N ASP A 6 7.32 4.93 -3.79
CA ASP A 6 7.08 6.21 -4.49
C ASP A 6 7.13 6.02 -6.01
N VAL A 7 8.21 5.39 -6.49
CA VAL A 7 8.46 5.19 -7.92
C VAL A 7 7.41 4.25 -8.51
N LEU A 8 7.12 3.15 -7.81
CA LEU A 8 6.11 2.18 -8.23
C LEU A 8 4.71 2.80 -8.26
N GLY A 9 4.35 3.60 -7.26
CA GLY A 9 3.06 4.27 -7.18
C GLY A 9 2.86 5.28 -8.31
N VAL A 10 3.89 6.07 -8.62
CA VAL A 10 3.85 7.01 -9.75
C VAL A 10 3.72 6.24 -11.07
N LEU A 11 4.55 5.23 -11.32
CA LEU A 11 4.50 4.46 -12.58
C LEU A 11 3.19 3.68 -12.74
N ALA A 12 2.60 3.21 -11.64
CA ALA A 12 1.33 2.50 -11.65
C ALA A 12 0.14 3.41 -11.97
N THR A 13 0.21 4.71 -11.65
CA THR A 13 -0.93 5.62 -11.70
C THR A 13 -0.82 6.75 -12.73
N ASN A 14 0.40 7.10 -13.18
CA ASN A 14 0.63 8.22 -14.10
C ASN A 14 0.22 7.95 -15.57
N GLY A 15 -0.22 6.72 -15.88
CA GLY A 15 -0.68 6.33 -17.22
C GLY A 15 0.42 6.11 -18.26
N THR A 16 1.71 6.17 -17.87
CA THR A 16 2.83 5.92 -18.79
C THR A 16 3.02 4.44 -19.11
N VAL A 17 2.72 3.56 -18.14
CA VAL A 17 2.73 2.11 -18.30
C VAL A 17 1.31 1.64 -18.55
N GLN A 18 1.09 0.86 -19.62
CA GLN A 18 -0.21 0.26 -19.89
C GLN A 18 -0.41 -0.99 -19.03
N ASN A 19 -1.55 -1.07 -18.34
CA ASN A 19 -1.93 -2.20 -17.48
C ASN A 19 -0.82 -2.66 -16.51
N PRO A 20 -0.24 -1.74 -15.70
CA PRO A 20 0.86 -2.07 -14.81
C PRO A 20 0.45 -3.09 -13.75
N ILE A 21 1.40 -3.94 -13.36
CA ILE A 21 1.30 -4.84 -12.22
C ILE A 21 2.47 -4.53 -11.30
N MET A 22 2.19 -4.01 -10.12
CA MET A 22 3.20 -3.84 -9.08
C MET A 22 3.55 -5.22 -8.51
N VAL A 23 4.84 -5.50 -8.34
CA VAL A 23 5.31 -6.77 -7.78
C VAL A 23 6.16 -6.48 -6.56
N SER A 24 5.59 -6.67 -5.38
CA SER A 24 6.30 -6.52 -4.10
C SER A 24 5.49 -7.19 -3.00
N ASN A 25 6.17 -7.56 -1.91
CA ASN A 25 5.49 -8.00 -0.68
C ASN A 25 5.30 -6.86 0.32
N ASP A 26 5.74 -5.66 -0.05
CA ASP A 26 5.54 -4.48 0.77
C ASP A 26 4.04 -4.19 0.93
N LYS A 27 3.62 -4.02 2.19
CA LYS A 27 2.24 -3.72 2.54
C LYS A 27 1.86 -2.29 2.16
N ASP A 28 2.83 -1.39 2.02
CA ASP A 28 2.55 0.03 1.77
C ASP A 28 2.03 0.24 0.34
N LEU A 29 2.37 -0.66 -0.59
CA LEU A 29 1.76 -0.71 -1.91
C LEU A 29 0.26 -1.01 -1.91
N MET A 30 -0.29 -1.48 -0.79
CA MET A 30 -1.74 -1.66 -0.66
C MET A 30 -2.50 -0.32 -0.57
N THR A 31 -1.79 0.78 -0.37
CA THR A 31 -2.34 2.15 -0.41
C THR A 31 -2.41 2.73 -1.83
N ILE A 32 -1.96 1.99 -2.85
CA ILE A 32 -1.97 2.42 -4.26
C ILE A 32 -3.05 1.64 -5.02
N PRO A 33 -3.98 2.32 -5.72
CA PRO A 33 -4.96 1.63 -6.55
C PRO A 33 -4.29 0.99 -7.77
N GLY A 34 -4.63 -0.26 -8.05
CA GLY A 34 -4.06 -1.00 -9.18
C GLY A 34 -3.94 -2.50 -8.95
N LYS A 35 -3.12 -3.16 -9.77
CA LYS A 35 -2.80 -4.58 -9.61
C LYS A 35 -1.53 -4.74 -8.79
N LEU A 36 -1.58 -5.56 -7.76
CA LEU A 36 -0.44 -5.89 -6.90
C LEU A 36 -0.27 -7.41 -6.84
N TYR A 37 0.94 -7.90 -7.09
CA TYR A 37 1.32 -9.29 -6.89
C TYR A 37 2.34 -9.39 -5.76
N ARG A 38 2.03 -10.21 -4.74
CA ARG A 38 2.87 -10.47 -3.57
C ARG A 38 3.49 -11.87 -3.66
N PRO A 39 4.73 -12.00 -4.17
CA PRO A 39 5.30 -13.31 -4.53
C PRO A 39 5.63 -14.21 -3.35
N MET A 40 5.81 -13.68 -2.13
CA MET A 40 6.05 -14.52 -0.94
C MET A 40 4.80 -15.30 -0.53
N ASN A 41 3.61 -14.78 -0.86
CA ASN A 41 2.33 -15.36 -0.50
C ASN A 41 1.54 -15.88 -1.72
N ASP A 42 2.12 -15.81 -2.92
CA ASP A 42 1.46 -16.06 -4.21
C ASP A 42 0.09 -15.37 -4.35
N GLU A 43 0.00 -14.13 -3.88
CA GLU A 43 -1.28 -13.41 -3.82
C GLU A 43 -1.36 -12.34 -4.92
N ARG A 44 -2.46 -12.32 -5.66
CA ARG A 44 -2.75 -11.32 -6.69
C ARG A 44 -3.95 -10.48 -6.27
N LEU A 45 -3.71 -9.21 -6.00
CA LEU A 45 -4.71 -8.25 -5.57
C LEU A 45 -5.05 -7.29 -6.72
N THR A 46 -6.33 -6.96 -6.83
CA THR A 46 -6.79 -5.80 -7.61
C THR A 46 -7.41 -4.84 -6.63
N ILE A 47 -6.68 -3.77 -6.33
CA ILE A 47 -7.01 -2.81 -5.29
C ILE A 47 -7.77 -1.66 -5.95
N THR A 48 -9.01 -1.46 -5.54
CA THR A 48 -9.79 -0.30 -5.92
C THR A 48 -9.32 0.94 -5.18
N LYS A 49 -9.63 2.13 -5.70
CA LYS A 49 -9.31 3.38 -5.01
C LYS A 49 -9.89 3.47 -3.59
N VAL A 50 -11.11 2.97 -3.39
CA VAL A 50 -11.75 2.97 -2.07
C VAL A 50 -11.02 2.04 -1.09
N GLU A 51 -10.53 0.89 -1.55
CA GLU A 51 -9.73 -0.01 -0.72
C GLU A 51 -8.37 0.60 -0.39
N ALA A 52 -7.69 1.18 -1.37
CA ALA A 52 -6.43 1.90 -1.20
C ALA A 52 -6.56 3.03 -0.17
N ASP A 53 -7.58 3.90 -0.32
CA ASP A 53 -7.85 5.00 0.60
C ASP A 53 -8.17 4.46 2.02
N ARG A 54 -8.88 3.33 2.14
CA ARG A 54 -9.14 2.67 3.43
C ARG A 54 -7.87 2.12 4.08
N PHE A 55 -6.98 1.47 3.32
CA PHE A 55 -5.71 0.98 3.84
C PHE A 55 -4.83 2.12 4.35
N TRP A 56 -4.76 3.21 3.59
CA TRP A 56 -4.03 4.42 3.99
C TRP A 56 -4.59 5.01 5.29
N MET A 57 -5.91 5.18 5.40
CA MET A 57 -6.55 5.65 6.64
C MET A 57 -6.29 4.70 7.80
N LYS A 58 -6.35 3.39 7.57
CA LYS A 58 -6.09 2.38 8.59
C LYS A 58 -4.66 2.50 9.13
N GLN A 59 -3.66 2.59 8.25
CA GLN A 59 -2.26 2.79 8.63
C GLN A 59 -2.06 4.12 9.38
N THR A 60 -2.71 5.19 8.95
CA THR A 60 -2.70 6.49 9.65
C THR A 60 -3.19 6.35 11.09
N LEU A 61 -4.23 5.55 11.33
CA LEU A 61 -4.80 5.36 12.67
C LEU A 61 -3.96 4.44 13.55
N MET A 62 -3.47 3.32 13.02
CA MET A 62 -2.76 2.30 13.80
C MET A 62 -1.24 2.51 13.88
N GLY A 63 -0.71 3.39 13.02
CA GLY A 63 0.72 3.60 12.84
C GLY A 63 1.39 2.53 11.99
N ASP A 64 2.67 2.77 11.72
CA ASP A 64 3.60 1.84 11.09
C ASP A 64 4.89 1.73 11.88
N LYS A 65 4.94 0.74 12.78
CA LYS A 65 6.11 0.55 13.64
C LYS A 65 7.38 0.14 12.89
N THR A 66 7.23 -0.46 11.71
CA THR A 66 8.39 -0.85 10.88
C THR A 66 9.15 0.39 10.43
N ASP A 67 8.41 1.47 10.14
CA ASP A 67 8.94 2.72 9.60
C ASP A 67 9.05 3.83 10.66
N GLY A 68 8.84 3.48 11.93
CA GLY A 68 8.89 4.43 13.05
C GLY A 68 7.75 5.45 13.05
N TYR A 69 6.65 5.18 12.35
CA TYR A 69 5.46 6.01 12.32
C TYR A 69 4.49 5.58 13.44
N ASP A 70 4.33 6.40 14.47
CA ASP A 70 3.42 6.08 15.58
C ASP A 70 1.96 6.38 15.22
N GLY A 71 1.08 5.46 15.61
CA GLY A 71 -0.37 5.61 15.49
C GLY A 71 -1.02 6.22 16.72
N ILE A 72 -2.35 6.25 16.71
CA ILE A 72 -3.14 6.70 17.85
C ILE A 72 -3.03 5.67 18.98
N PRO A 73 -2.66 6.07 20.22
CA PRO A 73 -2.60 5.15 21.35
C PRO A 73 -3.92 4.40 21.57
N GLY A 74 -3.85 3.06 21.62
CA GLY A 74 -5.02 2.19 21.80
C GLY A 74 -5.78 1.84 20.51
N VAL A 75 -5.40 2.42 19.37
CA VAL A 75 -5.95 2.06 18.06
C VAL A 75 -4.97 1.15 17.34
N GLY A 76 -5.42 -0.06 17.01
CA GLY A 76 -4.62 -1.11 16.39
C GLY A 76 -5.40 -1.84 15.29
N PRO A 77 -4.89 -2.94 14.73
CA PRO A 77 -5.48 -3.57 13.53
C PRO A 77 -6.95 -3.99 13.66
N LYS A 78 -7.44 -4.20 14.89
CA LYS A 78 -8.81 -4.60 15.23
C LYS A 78 -9.73 -3.44 15.61
N THR A 79 -9.16 -2.29 15.97
CA THR A 79 -9.89 -1.10 16.43
C THR A 79 -9.79 0.09 15.45
N ALA A 80 -8.98 -0.08 14.40
CA ALA A 80 -8.82 0.82 13.25
C ALA A 80 -9.74 0.42 12.09
#